data_AF-A0A742SNQ5-F1
#
_entry.id   AF-A0A742SNQ5-F1
#
_cell.length_a   1.000
_cell.length_b   1.000
_cell.length_c   1.000
_cell.angle_alpha   90.00
_cell.angle_beta   90.00
_cell.angle_gamma   90.00
#
_symmetry.space_group_name_H-M   'P 1'
#
loop_
_entity.id
_entity.type
_entity.pdbx_description
1 polymer ?
#
loop_
_entity_poly.entity_id
_entity_poly.type
_entity_poly.pdbx_seq_one_letter_code
_entity_poly.pdbx_strand_id
1 'polypeptide(L)' 'SAVAQAERRRILERTNEGRQEARLKGIRFGRKRIIDRNSVLALHQQGTGATDIARRLSIARSTVYKILEDESRVNLSKI' A
#
# COMPACT_ATOMS: atom_id res chain seq x y z
N SER A 1 -25.48 3.39 27.60
CA SER A 1 -26.84 2.88 27.30
C SER A 1 -26.82 1.85 26.19
N ALA A 2 -27.59 0.76 26.33
CA ALA A 2 -27.69 -0.31 25.34
C ALA A 2 -28.17 0.18 23.96
N VAL A 3 -29.07 1.17 23.94
CA VAL A 3 -29.60 1.79 22.70
C VAL A 3 -28.50 2.43 21.85
N ALA A 4 -27.63 3.23 22.48
CA ALA A 4 -26.51 3.90 21.78
C ALA A 4 -25.52 2.90 21.16
N GLN A 5 -25.32 1.74 21.79
CA GLN A 5 -24.46 0.69 21.24
C GLN A 5 -25.10 0.00 20.02
N ALA A 6 -26.42 -0.23 20.06
CA ALA A 6 -27.17 -0.82 18.96
C ALA A 6 -27.16 0.10 17.71
N GLU A 7 -27.37 1.40 17.91
CA GLU A 7 -27.32 2.39 16.82
C GLU A 7 -25.93 2.48 16.18
N ARG A 8 -24.87 2.53 17.01
CA ARG A 8 -23.49 2.54 16.52
C ARG A 8 -23.18 1.30 15.68
N ARG A 9 -23.68 0.13 16.10
CA ARG A 9 -23.48 -1.13 15.36
C ARG A 9 -24.15 -1.07 13.99
N ARG A 10 -25.41 -0.60 13.92
CA ARG A 10 -26.14 -0.43 12.66
C ARG A 10 -25.42 0.50 11.67
N ILE A 11 -24.81 1.59 12.15
CA ILE A 11 -24.04 2.51 11.30
C ILE A 11 -22.79 1.83 10.74
N LEU A 12 -22.07 1.07 11.57
CA LEU A 12 -20.87 0.34 11.16
C LEU A 12 -21.17 -0.76 10.15
N GLU A 13 -22.27 -1.50 10.34
CA GLU A 13 -22.74 -2.54 9.41
C GLU A 13 -22.96 -1.95 8.02
N ARG A 14 -23.78 -0.89 7.90
CA ARG A 14 -24.06 -0.21 6.63
C ARG A 14 -22.81 0.38 5.98
N THR A 15 -21.91 0.94 6.77
CA THR A 15 -20.64 1.48 6.25
C THR A 15 -19.73 0.37 5.70
N ASN A 16 -19.73 -0.79 6.37
CA ASN A 16 -18.96 -1.95 5.94
C ASN A 16 -19.54 -2.56 4.67
N GLU A 17 -20.87 -2.69 4.56
CA GLU A 17 -21.55 -3.12 3.32
C GLU A 17 -21.12 -2.27 2.13
N GLY A 18 -21.24 -0.94 2.24
CA GLY A 18 -20.80 -0.01 1.18
C GLY A 18 -19.29 -0.10 0.90
N ARG A 19 -18.46 -0.33 1.92
CA ARG A 19 -17.01 -0.55 1.74
C ARG A 19 -16.73 -1.82 0.93
N GLN A 20 -17.46 -2.90 1.18
CA GLN A 20 -17.29 -4.16 0.45
C GLN A 20 -17.70 -4.02 -1.01
N GLU A 21 -18.83 -3.37 -1.29
CA GLU A 21 -19.24 -3.04 -2.66
C GLU A 21 -18.20 -2.20 -3.40
N ALA A 22 -17.65 -1.17 -2.74
CA ALA A 22 -16.60 -0.33 -3.31
C ALA A 22 -15.32 -1.13 -3.59
N ARG A 23 -14.95 -2.07 -2.73
CA ARG A 23 -13.82 -2.99 -2.99
C ARG A 23 -14.08 -3.86 -4.21
N LEU A 24 -15.28 -4.41 -4.36
CA LEU A 24 -15.68 -5.22 -5.51
C LEU A 24 -15.66 -4.42 -6.82
N LYS A 25 -16.05 -3.14 -6.77
CA LYS A 25 -15.92 -2.19 -7.88
C LYS A 25 -14.46 -1.82 -8.20
N GLY A 26 -13.48 -2.36 -7.47
CA GLY A 26 -12.05 -2.10 -7.68
C GLY A 26 -11.57 -0.77 -7.10
N ILE A 27 -12.36 -0.10 -6.26
CA ILE A 27 -11.93 1.15 -5.62
C ILE A 27 -10.79 0.82 -4.66
N ARG A 28 -9.62 1.43 -4.92
CA ARG A 28 -8.43 1.23 -4.11
C ARG A 28 -8.50 2.07 -2.84
N PHE A 29 -8.54 1.39 -1.70
CA PHE A 29 -8.52 2.02 -0.39
C PHE A 29 -7.11 2.39 0.08
N GLY A 30 -7.05 3.29 1.07
CA GLY A 30 -5.82 3.72 1.72
C GLY A 30 -5.13 4.88 1.01
N ARG A 31 -3.96 5.27 1.53
CA ARG A 31 -3.17 6.36 0.97
C ARG A 31 -2.73 6.02 -0.46
N LYS A 32 -2.95 6.96 -1.39
CA LYS A 32 -2.43 6.84 -2.75
C LYS A 32 -0.91 6.74 -2.72
N ARG A 33 -0.37 5.83 -3.53
CA ARG A 33 1.08 5.70 -3.72
C ARG A 33 1.57 6.92 -4.51
N ILE A 34 2.54 7.66 -3.96
CA ILE A 34 3.12 8.87 -4.57
C ILE A 34 4.49 8.55 -5.18
N ILE A 35 5.20 7.57 -4.61
CA ILE A 35 6.58 7.24 -4.97
C ILE A 35 6.59 6.39 -6.23
N ASP A 36 7.43 6.78 -7.20
CA ASP A 36 7.70 5.97 -8.39
C ASP A 36 8.58 4.77 -8.04
N ARG A 37 8.01 3.57 -8.21
CA ARG A 37 8.70 2.30 -7.97
C ARG A 37 9.67 1.96 -9.09
N ASN A 38 9.38 2.39 -10.32
CA ASN A 38 10.21 2.04 -11.47
C ASN A 38 11.58 2.68 -11.35
N SER A 39 11.64 3.95 -10.93
CA SER A 39 12.89 4.64 -10.61
C SER A 39 13.72 3.91 -9.54
N VAL A 40 13.08 3.41 -8.48
CA VAL A 40 13.76 2.64 -7.42
C VAL A 40 14.32 1.32 -7.97
N LEU A 41 13.52 0.58 -8.74
CA LEU A 41 13.91 -0.71 -9.31
C LEU A 41 15.02 -0.56 -10.35
N ALA A 42 14.95 0.45 -11.22
CA ALA A 42 15.98 0.74 -12.21
C ALA A 42 17.34 1.04 -11.54
N LEU A 43 17.35 1.89 -10.51
CA LEU A 43 18.58 2.19 -9.76
C LEU A 43 19.15 0.97 -9.03
N HIS A 44 18.28 0.11 -8.49
CA HIS A 44 18.69 -1.14 -7.87
C HIS A 44 19.29 -2.12 -8.88
N GLN A 45 18.69 -2.25 -10.07
CA GLN A 45 19.22 -3.10 -11.15
C GLN A 45 20.58 -2.62 -11.66
N GLN A 46 20.83 -1.31 -11.61
CA GLN A 46 22.15 -0.72 -11.91
C GLN A 46 23.20 -1.00 -10.81
N GLY A 47 22.84 -1.69 -9.72
CA GLY A 47 23.73 -1.98 -8.59
C GLY A 47 23.89 -0.84 -7.59
N THR A 48 23.04 0.20 -7.66
CA THR A 48 23.08 1.31 -6.69
C THR A 48 22.62 0.83 -5.31
N GLY A 49 23.39 1.12 -4.26
CA GLY A 49 23.04 0.74 -2.89
C GLY A 49 21.77 1.42 -2.38
N ALA A 50 21.01 0.75 -1.51
CA ALA A 50 19.73 1.25 -0.99
C ALA A 50 19.83 2.63 -0.31
N THR A 51 20.95 2.93 0.35
CA THR A 51 21.20 4.23 1.00
C THR A 51 21.35 5.35 -0.03
N ASP A 52 22.02 5.09 -1.15
CA ASP A 52 22.19 6.07 -2.22
C ASP A 52 20.89 6.31 -2.98
N ILE A 53 20.09 5.25 -3.21
CA ILE A 53 18.75 5.36 -3.81
C ILE A 53 17.85 6.24 -2.93
N ALA A 54 17.86 5.99 -1.62
CA ALA A 54 17.10 6.77 -0.64
C ALA A 54 17.47 8.25 -0.69
N ARG A 55 18.77 8.56 -0.75
CA ARG A 55 19.26 9.94 -0.86
C ARG A 55 18.88 10.61 -2.19
N ARG A 56 19.02 9.91 -3.32
CA ARG A 56 18.71 10.45 -4.67
C ARG A 56 17.22 10.76 -4.85
N LEU A 57 16.35 9.91 -4.31
CA LEU A 57 14.89 10.05 -4.46
C LEU A 57 14.24 10.74 -3.26
N SER A 58 15.02 11.20 -2.28
CA SER A 58 14.53 11.84 -1.05
C SER A 58 13.47 11.01 -0.33
N ILE A 59 13.70 9.70 -0.23
CA ILE A 59 12.82 8.75 0.47
C ILE A 59 13.54 8.08 1.62
N ALA A 60 12.78 7.60 2.60
CA ALA A 60 13.35 6.81 3.69
C ALA A 60 13.92 5.48 3.18
N ARG A 61 15.04 5.03 3.76
CA ARG A 61 15.68 3.74 3.45
C ARG A 61 14.73 2.55 3.66
N SER A 62 13.85 2.63 4.66
CA SER A 62 12.81 1.61 4.90
C SER A 62 11.84 1.48 3.72
N THR A 63 11.50 2.58 3.06
CA THR A 63 10.62 2.58 1.89
C THR A 63 11.29 1.91 0.69
N VAL A 64 12.60 2.07 0.51
CA VAL A 64 13.36 1.38 -0.54
C VAL A 64 13.26 -0.14 -0.36
N TYR A 65 13.61 -0.65 0.82
CA TYR A 65 13.52 -2.10 1.08
C TYR A 65 12.09 -2.63 0.96
N LYS A 66 11.10 -1.87 1.44
CA LYS A 66 9.69 -2.25 1.31
C LYS A 66 9.25 -2.37 -0.15
N ILE A 67 9.75 -1.51 -1.03
CA ILE A 67 9.45 -1.59 -2.48
C ILE A 67 10.11 -2.84 -3.08
N LEU A 68 11.36 -3.14 -2.70
CA LEU A 68 12.08 -4.33 -3.19
C LEU A 68 11.42 -5.64 -2.72
N GLU A 69 10.97 -5.69 -1.47
CA GLU A 69 10.23 -6.83 -0.91
C GLU A 69 8.84 -7.00 -1.54
N ASP A 70 8.12 -5.89 -1.74
CA ASP A 70 6.84 -5.90 -2.46
C ASP A 70 7.02 -6.48 -3.87
N GLU A 71 8.10 -6.10 -4.57
CA GLU A 71 8.38 -6.56 -5.94
C GLU A 71 8.75 -8.05 -5.97
N SER A 72 9.59 -8.51 -5.04
CA SER A 72 9.97 -9.92 -4.95
C SER A 72 8.76 -10.81 -4.68
N ARG A 73 7.85 -10.38 -3.80
CA ARG A 73 6.58 -11.08 -3.55
C ARG A 73 5.68 -11.16 -4.78
N VAL A 74 5.57 -10.06 -5.53
CA VAL A 74 4.75 -10.05 -6.75
C VAL A 74 5.29 -11.02 -7.79
N ASN A 75 6.62 -11.11 -7.94
CA ASN A 75 7.24 -12.05 -8.87
C ASN A 75 7.05 -13.51 -8.44
N LEU A 76 7.09 -13.81 -7.13
CA LEU A 76 6.79 -15.15 -6.61
C LEU A 76 5.35 -15.60 -6.91
N SER A 77 4.38 -14.69 -6.87
CA SER A 77 2.97 -15.02 -7.13
C SER A 77 2.61 -15.18 -8.61
N LYS A 78 3.54 -14.88 -9.53
CA LYS A 78 3.34 -14.99 -10.98
C LYS A 78 3.86 -16.31 -11.57
N ILE A 79 4.57 -17.10 -10.77
CA ILE A 79 5.01 -18.47 -11.08
C ILE A 79 3.91 -19.43 -10.62
#